data_AF-A0A6P1IC82-F1
#
_entry.id   AF-A0A6P1IC82-F1
#
_cell.length_a   1.000
_cell.length_b   1.000
_cell.length_c   1.000
_cell.angle_alpha   90.00
_cell.angle_beta   90.00
_cell.angle_gamma   90.00
#
_symmetry.space_group_name_H-M   'P 1'
#
loop_
_entity.id
_entity.type
_entity.pdbx_description
1 polymer ?
#
loop_
_entity_poly.entity_id
_entity_poly.type
_entity_poly.pdbx_seq_one_letter_code
_entity_poly.pdbx_strand_id
1 'polypeptide(L)'
;MAVRLEPTEHAAWSRALDASPWSSLAHWCREVVNDSLTREPIDAASGTELVDISGDEATRFVRLCGVLNERAKGSNRLGRVVADSLQSARAVADLAEELLPTVNTAVASHERTSERREKLVNVRLTDDEFGRWNDAALRGGYARVATWVRYTVAALIGYPLASATLTVPAGLDEVRRQLAGAVTNLAQLADVAEGYDAGLHEEFADVHARIADLLRRYHALGKRT
;
A
#
# COMPACT_ATOMS: atom_id res chain seq x y z
N MET A 1 19.70 4.75 -14.13
CA MET A 1 18.50 3.88 -14.01
C MET A 1 18.10 3.40 -15.40
N ALA A 2 17.54 2.19 -15.55
CA ALA A 2 17.14 1.65 -16.86
C ALA A 2 15.65 1.26 -16.90
N VAL A 3 14.94 1.68 -17.94
CA VAL A 3 13.52 1.36 -18.18
C VAL A 3 13.43 0.37 -19.34
N ARG A 4 12.71 -0.74 -19.15
CA ARG A 4 12.49 -1.75 -20.19
C ARG A 4 11.10 -1.59 -20.80
N LEU A 5 11.05 -1.46 -22.12
CA LEU A 5 9.82 -1.21 -22.89
C LEU A 5 9.55 -2.33 -23.87
N GLU A 6 8.27 -2.53 -24.17
CA GLU A 6 7.83 -3.33 -25.33
C GLU A 6 8.17 -2.59 -26.63
N PRO A 7 8.32 -3.28 -27.78
CA PRO A 7 8.65 -2.63 -29.04
C PRO A 7 7.63 -1.55 -29.45
N THR A 8 6.34 -1.84 -29.27
CA THR A 8 5.21 -0.93 -29.56
C THR A 8 5.20 0.28 -28.64
N GLU A 9 5.46 0.07 -27.36
CA GLU A 9 5.63 1.12 -26.36
C GLU A 9 6.84 2.02 -26.67
N HIS A 10 7.99 1.43 -26.98
CA HIS A 10 9.18 2.19 -27.38
C HIS A 10 8.90 3.04 -28.61
N ALA A 11 8.17 2.52 -29.61
CA ALA A 11 7.79 3.29 -30.79
C ALA A 11 6.86 4.46 -30.43
N ALA A 12 5.94 4.30 -29.47
CA ALA A 12 5.12 5.40 -28.96
C ALA A 12 5.98 6.48 -28.27
N TRP A 13 6.94 6.07 -27.44
CA TRP A 13 7.89 6.97 -26.79
C TRP A 13 8.77 7.71 -27.81
N SER A 14 9.25 7.02 -28.85
CA SER A 14 10.01 7.65 -29.94
C SER A 14 9.18 8.67 -30.72
N ARG A 15 7.91 8.39 -31.01
CA ARG A 15 7.02 9.39 -31.65
C ARG A 15 6.81 10.62 -30.78
N ALA A 16 6.70 10.44 -29.46
CA ALA A 16 6.59 11.55 -28.52
C ALA A 16 7.91 12.36 -28.44
N LEU A 17 9.06 11.69 -28.55
CA LEU A 17 10.38 12.35 -28.69
C LEU A 17 10.47 13.16 -29.98
N ASP A 18 10.00 12.63 -31.11
CA ASP A 18 10.06 13.32 -32.41
C ASP A 18 9.27 14.63 -32.41
N ALA A 19 8.23 14.73 -31.57
CA ALA A 19 7.44 15.94 -31.36
C ALA A 19 8.06 16.92 -30.34
N SER A 20 9.25 16.63 -29.84
CA SER A 20 9.86 17.33 -28.71
C SER A 20 11.19 18.00 -29.10
N PRO A 21 11.69 18.97 -28.33
CA PRO A 21 12.95 19.65 -28.62
C PRO A 21 14.20 18.79 -28.31
N TRP A 22 14.04 17.60 -27.74
CA TRP A 22 15.16 16.78 -27.28
C TRP A 22 15.55 15.73 -28.33
N SER A 23 16.84 15.41 -28.38
CA SER A 23 17.41 14.45 -29.35
C SER A 23 17.65 13.05 -28.78
N SER A 24 17.44 12.87 -27.47
CA SER A 24 17.71 11.61 -26.77
C SER A 24 16.50 11.18 -25.97
N LEU A 25 16.06 9.93 -26.18
CA LEU A 25 14.95 9.36 -25.46
C LEU A 25 15.18 9.31 -23.94
N ALA A 26 16.43 9.09 -23.52
CA ALA A 26 16.81 9.11 -22.11
C ALA A 26 16.70 10.51 -21.50
N HIS A 27 17.11 11.54 -22.25
CA HIS A 27 16.99 12.93 -21.81
C HIS A 27 15.51 13.35 -21.75
N TRP A 28 14.77 13.10 -22.83
CA TRP A 28 13.33 13.36 -22.90
C TRP A 28 12.57 12.71 -21.74
N CYS A 29 12.82 11.43 -21.47
CA CYS A 29 12.20 10.72 -20.36
C CYS A 29 12.51 11.38 -19.00
N ARG A 30 13.75 11.83 -18.77
CA ARG A 30 14.13 12.53 -17.53
C ARG A 30 13.34 13.81 -17.36
N GLU A 31 13.28 14.65 -18.40
CA GLU A 31 12.62 15.95 -18.34
C GLU A 31 11.11 15.81 -18.16
N VAL A 32 10.47 14.91 -18.92
CA VAL A 32 9.03 14.66 -18.82
C VAL A 32 8.65 14.13 -17.43
N VAL A 33 9.44 13.20 -16.87
CA VAL A 33 9.18 12.67 -15.52
C VAL A 33 9.43 13.75 -14.46
N ASN A 34 10.50 14.53 -14.55
CA ASN A 34 10.77 15.62 -13.62
C ASN A 34 9.68 16.69 -13.64
N ASP A 35 9.19 17.07 -14.82
CA ASP A 35 8.07 18.00 -14.99
C ASP A 35 6.76 17.42 -14.43
N SER A 36 6.53 16.12 -14.56
CA SER A 36 5.36 15.46 -13.96
C SER A 36 5.36 15.47 -12.42
N LEU A 37 6.54 15.58 -11.80
CA LEU A 37 6.66 15.69 -10.34
C LEU A 37 6.33 17.08 -9.81
N THR A 38 6.38 18.11 -10.66
CA THR A 38 6.16 19.51 -10.27
C THR A 38 4.79 20.04 -10.67
N ARG A 39 4.10 19.37 -11.61
CA ARG A 39 2.72 19.71 -11.99
C ARG A 39 1.71 19.16 -10.98
N GLU A 40 0.62 19.90 -10.77
CA GLU A 40 -0.54 19.36 -10.07
C GLU A 40 -1.03 18.09 -10.78
N PRO A 41 -1.29 16.99 -10.05
CA PRO A 41 -1.72 15.74 -10.66
C PRO A 41 -3.03 15.96 -11.42
N ILE A 42 -3.01 15.64 -12.71
CA ILE A 42 -4.25 15.53 -13.49
C ILE A 42 -4.90 14.22 -13.03
N ASP A 43 -6.04 14.32 -12.35
CA ASP A 43 -6.82 13.18 -11.86
C ASP A 43 -7.20 12.24 -13.02
N ALA A 44 -6.35 11.26 -13.28
CA ALA A 44 -6.72 10.08 -14.03
C ALA A 44 -7.57 9.21 -13.09
N ALA A 45 -8.89 9.37 -13.21
CA ALA A 45 -9.93 8.66 -12.48
C ALA A 45 -9.88 7.14 -12.74
N SER A 46 -8.89 6.46 -12.15
CA SER A 46 -8.85 5.00 -11.94
C SER A 46 -7.63 4.52 -11.14
N GLY A 47 -6.72 5.41 -10.73
CA GLY A 47 -5.62 5.08 -9.82
C GLY A 47 -5.82 5.76 -8.48
N THR A 48 -6.75 5.28 -7.64
CA THR A 48 -6.89 5.83 -6.27
C THR A 48 -5.60 5.50 -5.51
N GLU A 49 -4.67 6.47 -5.45
CA GLU A 49 -3.49 6.44 -4.60
C GLU A 49 -3.94 6.06 -3.20
N LEU A 50 -3.37 4.99 -2.63
CA LEU A 50 -3.61 4.69 -1.23
C LEU A 50 -2.80 5.71 -0.46
N VAL A 51 -3.49 6.64 0.21
CA VAL A 51 -2.85 7.49 1.21
C VAL A 51 -2.20 6.55 2.23
N ASP A 52 -0.87 6.61 2.35
CA ASP A 52 -0.15 5.81 3.33
C ASP A 52 -0.39 6.37 4.74
N ILE A 53 -0.23 5.50 5.73
CA ILE A 53 -0.28 5.87 7.14
C ILE A 53 1.06 6.49 7.50
N SER A 54 1.04 7.64 8.18
CA SER A 54 2.28 8.30 8.58
C SER A 54 3.11 7.43 9.55
N GLY A 55 4.43 7.65 9.58
CA GLY A 55 5.32 6.89 10.48
C GLY A 55 4.94 7.02 11.96
N ASP A 56 4.44 8.19 12.37
CA ASP A 56 3.99 8.44 13.74
C ASP A 56 2.70 7.67 14.08
N GLU A 57 1.75 7.61 13.15
CA GLU A 57 0.52 6.84 13.29
C GLU A 57 0.78 5.33 13.29
N ALA A 58 1.65 4.84 12.40
CA ALA A 58 2.09 3.46 12.40
C ALA A 58 2.78 3.10 13.72
N THR A 59 3.66 3.98 14.24
CA THR A 59 4.32 3.78 15.55
C THR A 59 3.31 3.80 16.71
N ARG A 60 2.30 4.67 16.66
CA ARG A 60 1.20 4.69 17.63
C ARG A 60 0.43 3.37 17.60
N PHE A 61 0.11 2.86 16.41
CA PHE A 61 -0.58 1.59 16.23
C PHE A 61 0.24 0.41 16.76
N VAL A 62 1.52 0.32 16.41
CA VAL A 62 2.45 -0.71 16.90
C VAL A 62 2.52 -0.73 18.42
N ARG A 63 2.61 0.44 19.06
CA ARG A 63 2.63 0.56 20.52
C ARG A 63 1.34 0.03 21.15
N LEU A 64 0.20 0.34 20.55
CA LEU A 64 -1.11 -0.11 21.01
C LEU A 64 -1.26 -1.63 20.92
N CYS A 65 -0.86 -2.22 19.79
CA CYS A 65 -0.78 -3.68 19.63
C CYS A 65 0.22 -4.32 20.59
N GLY A 66 1.34 -3.65 20.88
CA GLY A 66 2.31 -4.07 21.88
C GLY A 66 1.72 -4.16 23.29
N VAL A 67 0.92 -3.18 23.69
CA VAL A 67 0.19 -3.20 24.98
C VAL A 67 -0.78 -4.38 25.05
N LEU A 68 -1.55 -4.62 23.99
CA LEU A 68 -2.46 -5.77 23.90
C LEU A 68 -1.68 -7.11 24.02
N ASN A 69 -0.54 -7.22 23.35
CA ASN A 69 0.30 -8.42 23.38
C ASN A 69 0.87 -8.71 24.77
N GLU A 70 1.39 -7.70 25.47
CA GLU A 70 1.89 -7.88 26.83
C GLU A 70 0.78 -8.26 27.81
N ARG A 71 -0.44 -7.72 27.60
CA ARG A 71 -1.62 -8.10 28.39
C ARG A 71 -2.06 -9.53 28.12
N ALA A 72 -2.09 -9.97 26.86
CA ALA A 72 -2.38 -11.37 26.49
C ALA A 72 -1.39 -12.35 27.16
N LYS A 73 -0.09 -12.02 27.14
CA LYS A 73 0.94 -12.81 27.86
C LYS A 73 0.72 -12.82 29.37
N GLY A 74 0.34 -11.67 29.95
CA GLY A 74 0.10 -11.50 31.39
C GLY A 74 -1.18 -12.18 31.90
N SER A 75 -2.18 -12.37 31.03
CA SER A 75 -3.49 -12.93 31.38
C SER A 75 -3.44 -14.39 31.82
N ASN A 76 -2.36 -15.12 31.48
CA ASN A 76 -2.10 -16.46 32.01
C ASN A 76 -1.82 -16.51 33.52
N ARG A 77 -1.65 -15.37 34.20
CA ARG A 77 -1.28 -15.35 35.64
C ARG A 77 -2.39 -14.88 36.58
N LEU A 78 -3.33 -14.02 36.19
CA LEU A 78 -4.34 -13.43 37.10
C LEU A 78 -5.58 -12.97 36.31
N GLY A 79 -6.75 -13.58 36.52
CA GLY A 79 -8.01 -13.27 35.81
C GLY A 79 -8.50 -11.81 35.85
N ARG A 80 -7.86 -10.91 36.62
CA ARG A 80 -8.09 -9.45 36.57
C ARG A 80 -7.58 -8.77 35.28
N VAL A 81 -6.66 -9.40 34.54
CA VAL A 81 -6.04 -8.83 33.33
C VAL A 81 -7.01 -8.82 32.13
N VAL A 82 -8.07 -9.62 32.18
CA VAL A 82 -8.98 -9.86 31.04
C VAL A 82 -9.84 -8.62 30.71
N ALA A 83 -10.41 -7.93 31.70
CA ALA A 83 -11.22 -6.73 31.46
C ALA A 83 -10.41 -5.55 30.89
N ASP A 84 -9.19 -5.34 31.40
CA ASP A 84 -8.28 -4.30 30.86
C ASP A 84 -7.84 -4.65 29.42
N SER A 85 -7.71 -5.94 29.11
CA SER A 85 -7.36 -6.40 27.76
C SER A 85 -8.45 -6.11 26.74
N LEU A 86 -9.72 -6.13 27.15
CA LEU A 86 -10.86 -5.83 26.29
C LEU A 86 -10.86 -4.36 25.84
N GLN A 87 -10.55 -3.43 26.76
CA GLN A 87 -10.42 -2.01 26.42
C GLN A 87 -9.27 -1.77 25.42
N SER A 88 -8.14 -2.45 25.59
CA SER A 88 -7.04 -2.38 24.62
C SER A 88 -7.43 -2.94 23.24
N ALA A 89 -8.18 -4.04 23.22
CA ALA A 89 -8.64 -4.62 21.96
C ALA A 89 -9.62 -3.70 21.22
N ARG A 90 -10.55 -3.04 21.94
CA ARG A 90 -11.44 -2.02 21.36
C ARG A 90 -10.66 -0.86 20.76
N ALA A 91 -9.68 -0.34 21.50
CA ALA A 91 -8.83 0.75 21.00
C ALA A 91 -8.04 0.36 19.74
N VAL A 92 -7.56 -0.89 19.64
CA VAL A 92 -6.91 -1.40 18.41
C VAL A 92 -7.89 -1.41 17.24
N ALA A 93 -9.12 -1.89 17.46
CA ALA A 93 -10.15 -1.91 16.41
C ALA A 93 -10.51 -0.49 15.94
N ASP A 94 -10.71 0.44 16.87
CA ASP A 94 -11.06 1.84 16.56
C ASP A 94 -9.97 2.53 15.74
N LEU A 95 -8.71 2.43 16.17
CA LEU A 95 -7.59 3.06 15.45
C LEU A 95 -7.33 2.40 14.08
N ALA A 96 -7.50 1.08 13.97
CA ALA A 96 -7.36 0.41 12.67
C ALA A 96 -8.44 0.81 11.67
N GLU A 97 -9.65 1.09 12.14
CA GLU A 97 -10.76 1.59 11.33
C GLU A 97 -10.54 3.04 10.90
N GLU A 98 -10.06 3.91 11.80
CA GLU A 98 -9.68 5.29 11.50
C GLU A 98 -8.60 5.37 10.41
N LEU A 99 -7.62 4.48 10.47
CA LEU A 99 -6.48 4.45 9.54
C LEU A 99 -6.79 3.76 8.19
N LEU A 100 -7.99 3.19 8.02
CA LEU A 100 -8.31 2.44 6.81
C LEU A 100 -8.64 3.41 5.64
N PRO A 101 -7.92 3.35 4.51
CA PRO A 101 -8.20 4.20 3.36
C PRO A 101 -9.54 3.86 2.71
N THR A 102 -10.25 4.90 2.25
CA THR A 102 -11.45 4.70 1.42
C THR A 102 -11.02 4.37 -0.01
N VAL A 103 -11.46 3.23 -0.55
CA VAL A 103 -11.12 2.81 -1.92
C VAL A 103 -12.38 2.59 -2.74
N ASN A 104 -12.48 3.29 -3.87
CA ASN A 104 -13.45 2.96 -4.91
C ASN A 104 -12.89 1.82 -5.77
N THR A 105 -13.49 0.65 -5.70
CA THR A 105 -13.10 -0.50 -6.54
C THR A 105 -13.76 -0.38 -7.91
N ALA A 106 -13.06 0.23 -8.87
CA ALA A 106 -13.37 0.07 -10.29
C ALA A 106 -12.78 -1.25 -10.78
N VAL A 107 -13.61 -2.13 -11.35
CA VAL A 107 -13.16 -3.36 -11.99
C VAL A 107 -12.67 -3.00 -13.39
N ALA A 108 -11.35 -2.86 -13.57
CA ALA A 108 -10.77 -2.64 -14.88
C ALA A 108 -10.55 -3.99 -15.57
N SER A 109 -11.49 -4.40 -16.43
CA SER A 109 -11.31 -5.51 -17.36
C SER A 109 -10.62 -5.01 -18.62
N HIS A 110 -9.32 -5.26 -18.80
CA HIS A 110 -8.64 -5.03 -20.09
C HIS A 110 -7.86 -6.27 -20.53
N GLU A 111 -8.02 -6.61 -21.81
CA GLU A 111 -7.43 -7.77 -22.47
C GLU A 111 -5.92 -7.66 -22.63
N ARG A 112 -5.26 -8.80 -22.54
CA ARG A 112 -3.80 -8.98 -22.52
C ARG A 112 -3.24 -9.17 -23.93
N THR A 113 -2.23 -8.37 -24.25
CA THR A 113 -1.11 -8.82 -25.08
C THR A 113 0.18 -8.35 -24.41
N SER A 114 0.83 -9.20 -23.62
CA SER A 114 2.14 -8.86 -23.05
C SER A 114 3.23 -9.25 -24.05
N GLU A 115 3.73 -8.27 -24.80
CA GLU A 115 4.96 -8.45 -25.59
C GLU A 115 6.18 -8.52 -24.65
N ARG A 116 7.28 -9.13 -25.11
CA ARG A 116 8.53 -9.12 -24.33
C ARG A 116 9.13 -7.70 -24.33
N ARG A 117 9.54 -7.24 -23.15
CA ARG A 117 10.20 -5.95 -22.96
C ARG A 117 11.69 -6.04 -23.33
N GLU A 118 11.99 -5.78 -24.59
CA GLU A 118 13.34 -5.96 -25.17
C GLU A 118 14.08 -4.63 -25.38
N LYS A 119 13.38 -3.49 -25.35
CA LYS A 119 13.99 -2.17 -25.55
C LYS A 119 14.40 -1.54 -24.22
N LEU A 120 15.58 -0.93 -24.18
CA LEU A 120 16.15 -0.36 -22.95
C LEU A 120 16.38 1.15 -23.10
N VAL A 121 15.84 1.93 -22.17
CA VAL A 121 16.10 3.36 -22.06
C VAL A 121 16.93 3.62 -20.79
N ASN A 122 18.18 4.02 -20.98
CA ASN A 122 19.12 4.28 -19.89
C ASN A 122 19.11 5.75 -19.50
N VAL A 123 18.41 6.09 -18.43
CA VAL A 123 18.29 7.45 -17.91
C VAL A 123 19.40 7.71 -16.88
N ARG A 124 20.18 8.76 -17.10
CA ARG A 124 21.18 9.25 -16.15
C ARG A 124 20.50 10.20 -15.16
N LEU A 125 20.65 9.91 -13.88
CA LEU A 125 20.08 10.67 -12.77
C LEU A 125 21.19 10.93 -11.76
N THR A 126 21.13 12.09 -11.12
CA THR A 126 21.84 12.34 -9.86
C THR A 126 21.19 11.56 -8.71
N ASP A 127 21.89 11.42 -7.58
CA ASP A 127 21.34 10.72 -6.41
C ASP A 127 20.07 11.41 -5.87
N ASP A 128 20.05 12.75 -5.86
CA ASP A 128 18.88 13.54 -5.45
C ASP A 128 17.67 13.32 -6.38
N GLU A 129 17.91 13.27 -7.69
CA GLU A 129 16.86 12.97 -8.66
C GLU A 129 16.31 11.55 -8.50
N PHE A 130 17.21 10.58 -8.31
CA PHE A 130 16.80 9.22 -8.06
C PHE A 130 16.00 9.11 -6.76
N GLY A 131 16.39 9.83 -5.71
CA GLY A 131 15.64 9.92 -4.45
C GLY A 131 14.21 10.42 -4.67
N ARG A 132 14.03 11.54 -5.37
CA ARG A 132 12.69 12.08 -5.67
C ARG A 132 11.81 11.11 -6.48
N TRP A 133 12.41 10.43 -7.46
CA TRP A 133 11.71 9.44 -8.27
C TRP A 133 11.35 8.19 -7.45
N ASN A 134 12.23 7.78 -6.55
CA ASN A 134 11.99 6.67 -5.64
C ASN A 134 10.84 6.98 -4.67
N ASP A 135 10.82 8.17 -4.10
CA ASP A 135 9.75 8.59 -3.19
C ASP A 135 8.41 8.67 -3.92
N ALA A 136 8.39 9.20 -5.14
CA ALA A 136 7.19 9.22 -5.98
C ALA A 136 6.70 7.81 -6.36
N ALA A 137 7.63 6.92 -6.70
CA ALA A 137 7.30 5.53 -6.97
C ALA A 137 6.72 4.83 -5.74
N LEU A 138 7.29 5.05 -4.55
CA LEU A 138 6.81 4.49 -3.29
C LEU A 138 5.42 5.00 -2.93
N ARG A 139 5.17 6.31 -3.04
CA ARG A 139 3.84 6.90 -2.83
C ARG A 139 2.79 6.31 -3.79
N GLY A 140 3.16 6.15 -5.06
CA GLY A 140 2.31 5.49 -6.05
C GLY A 140 2.17 3.97 -5.87
N GLY A 141 2.82 3.37 -4.86
CA GLY A 141 2.78 1.94 -4.60
C GLY A 141 3.54 1.10 -5.64
N TYR A 142 4.57 1.62 -6.28
CA TYR A 142 5.37 0.86 -7.25
C TYR A 142 6.61 0.25 -6.59
N ALA A 143 6.78 -1.07 -6.71
CA ALA A 143 7.96 -1.78 -6.20
C ALA A 143 9.30 -1.33 -6.83
N ARG A 144 9.25 -0.73 -8.03
CA ARG A 144 10.43 -0.34 -8.80
C ARG A 144 10.18 1.00 -9.48
N VAL A 145 11.14 1.92 -9.33
CA VAL A 145 11.15 3.22 -10.01
C VAL A 145 10.96 3.08 -11.52
N ALA A 146 11.62 2.10 -12.15
CA ALA A 146 11.47 1.84 -13.57
C ALA A 146 10.04 1.43 -13.99
N THR A 147 9.27 0.82 -13.09
CA THR A 147 7.86 0.50 -13.36
C THR A 147 7.02 1.75 -13.24
N TRP A 148 7.19 2.54 -12.16
CA TRP A 148 6.52 3.83 -12.01
C TRP A 148 6.75 4.74 -13.23
N VAL A 149 8.02 4.97 -13.62
CA VAL A 149 8.38 5.79 -14.80
C VAL A 149 7.66 5.32 -16.06
N ARG A 150 7.59 4.00 -16.28
CA ARG A 150 6.90 3.42 -17.44
C ARG A 150 5.42 3.84 -17.48
N TYR A 151 4.72 3.71 -16.35
CA TYR A 151 3.31 4.06 -16.23
C TYR A 151 3.06 5.56 -16.30
N THR A 152 3.92 6.37 -15.66
CA THR A 152 3.86 7.82 -15.71
C THR A 152 4.00 8.33 -17.15
N VAL A 153 5.04 7.88 -17.87
CA VAL A 153 5.25 8.29 -19.26
C VAL A 153 4.13 7.78 -20.16
N ALA A 154 3.67 6.54 -19.98
CA ALA A 154 2.54 6.00 -20.74
C ALA A 154 1.26 6.83 -20.55
N ALA A 155 0.93 7.20 -19.31
CA ALA A 155 -0.21 8.07 -19.03
C ALA A 155 -0.08 9.44 -19.71
N LEU A 156 1.11 10.06 -19.64
CA LEU A 156 1.37 11.38 -20.25
C LEU A 156 1.25 11.38 -21.77
N ILE A 157 1.62 10.27 -22.44
CA ILE A 157 1.51 10.15 -23.90
C ILE A 157 0.21 9.44 -24.34
N GLY A 158 -0.69 9.12 -23.41
CA GLY A 158 -1.93 8.39 -23.69
C GLY A 158 -1.72 6.96 -24.21
N TYR A 159 -0.59 6.33 -23.90
CA TYR A 159 -0.31 4.94 -24.26
C TYR A 159 -0.98 3.98 -23.26
N PRO A 160 -1.83 3.06 -23.74
CA PRO A 160 -2.52 2.14 -22.84
C PRO A 160 -1.54 1.10 -22.27
N LEU A 161 -1.53 0.97 -20.94
CA LEU A 161 -0.87 -0.12 -20.23
C LEU A 161 -1.90 -0.91 -19.43
N ALA A 162 -1.70 -2.22 -19.30
CA ALA A 162 -2.43 -3.04 -18.34
C ALA A 162 -2.20 -2.49 -16.92
N SER A 163 -3.14 -2.67 -15.99
CA SER A 163 -2.99 -2.21 -14.61
C SER A 163 -1.70 -2.70 -13.96
N ALA A 164 -1.01 -1.79 -13.25
CA ALA A 164 0.19 -2.14 -12.51
C ALA A 164 -0.17 -3.00 -11.30
N THR A 165 0.63 -4.05 -11.04
CA THR A 165 0.64 -4.68 -9.72
C THR A 165 1.32 -3.72 -8.75
N LEU A 166 0.51 -3.00 -7.97
CA LEU A 166 0.98 -2.07 -6.96
C LEU A 166 1.27 -2.81 -5.64
N THR A 167 2.35 -2.43 -4.97
CA THR A 167 2.65 -2.80 -3.59
C THR A 167 1.81 -1.99 -2.62
N VAL A 168 1.46 -2.61 -1.49
CA VAL A 168 0.84 -1.90 -0.38
C VAL A 168 1.88 -0.94 0.23
N PRO A 169 1.52 0.33 0.49
CA PRO A 169 2.38 1.25 1.22
C PRO A 169 2.82 0.70 2.59
N ALA A 170 3.98 1.15 3.09
CA ALA A 170 4.66 0.50 4.21
C ALA A 170 3.89 0.64 5.54
N GLY A 171 3.27 1.80 5.79
CA GLY A 171 2.44 2.02 6.98
C GLY A 171 1.21 1.11 6.99
N LEU A 172 0.55 0.98 5.84
CA LEU A 172 -0.58 0.05 5.66
C LEU A 172 -0.18 -1.42 5.82
N ASP A 173 0.98 -1.82 5.32
CA ASP A 173 1.50 -3.18 5.51
C ASP A 173 1.82 -3.47 6.98
N GLU A 174 2.38 -2.50 7.69
CA GLU A 174 2.68 -2.62 9.12
C GLU A 174 1.39 -2.74 9.94
N VAL A 175 0.36 -1.93 9.67
CA VAL A 175 -0.95 -2.07 10.33
C VAL A 175 -1.57 -3.43 10.05
N ARG A 176 -1.51 -3.91 8.79
CA ARG A 176 -1.97 -5.26 8.42
C ARG A 176 -1.26 -6.35 9.22
N ARG A 177 0.06 -6.26 9.36
CA ARG A 177 0.88 -7.21 10.11
C ARG A 177 0.52 -7.21 11.60
N GLN A 178 0.33 -6.04 12.19
CA GLN A 178 -0.03 -5.88 13.59
C GLN A 178 -1.47 -6.36 13.88
N LEU A 179 -2.41 -6.15 12.95
CA LEU A 179 -3.77 -6.69 13.03
C LEU A 179 -3.78 -8.22 13.03
N ALA A 180 -2.94 -8.87 12.22
CA ALA A 180 -2.81 -10.34 12.23
C ALA A 180 -2.37 -10.86 13.61
N GLY A 181 -1.42 -10.18 14.26
CA GLY A 181 -1.03 -10.49 15.64
C GLY A 181 -2.14 -10.23 16.66
N ALA A 182 -2.90 -9.14 16.49
CA ALA A 182 -4.04 -8.82 17.35
C ALA A 182 -5.14 -9.88 17.30
N VAL A 183 -5.47 -10.41 16.11
CA VAL A 183 -6.43 -11.53 15.93
C VAL A 183 -6.02 -12.73 16.80
N THR A 184 -4.76 -13.16 16.71
CA THR A 184 -4.28 -14.32 17.49
C THR A 184 -4.35 -14.06 18.99
N ASN A 185 -3.95 -12.86 19.44
CA ASN A 185 -3.98 -12.50 20.86
C ASN A 185 -5.41 -12.42 21.42
N LEU A 186 -6.36 -11.94 20.60
CA LEU A 186 -7.77 -11.86 20.97
C LEU A 186 -8.42 -13.23 21.07
N ALA A 187 -8.10 -14.17 20.17
CA ALA A 187 -8.58 -15.54 20.28
C ALA A 187 -8.13 -16.18 21.60
N GLN A 188 -6.85 -16.02 21.97
CA GLN A 188 -6.32 -16.51 23.25
C GLN A 188 -7.01 -15.87 24.46
N LEU A 189 -7.30 -14.57 24.41
CA LEU A 189 -8.01 -13.87 25.48
C LEU A 189 -9.48 -14.30 25.59
N ALA A 190 -10.14 -14.58 24.47
CA ALA A 190 -11.51 -15.10 24.43
C ALA A 190 -11.59 -16.49 25.08
N ASP A 191 -10.65 -17.39 24.76
CA ASP A 191 -10.56 -18.73 25.36
C ASP A 191 -10.35 -18.64 26.88
N VAL A 192 -9.49 -17.71 27.32
CA VAL A 192 -9.26 -17.47 28.75
C VAL A 192 -10.52 -16.91 29.41
N ALA A 193 -11.22 -15.97 28.76
CA ALA A 193 -12.45 -15.37 29.29
C ALA A 193 -13.59 -16.38 29.46
N GLU A 194 -13.71 -17.37 28.56
CA GLU A 194 -14.72 -18.43 28.63
C GLU A 194 -14.65 -19.19 29.97
N GLY A 195 -13.43 -19.41 30.48
CA GLY A 195 -13.20 -20.07 31.75
C GLY A 195 -13.58 -19.24 33.00
N TYR A 196 -13.88 -17.94 32.84
CA TYR A 196 -14.18 -17.02 33.94
C TYR A 196 -15.60 -16.46 33.91
N ASP A 197 -16.04 -15.96 32.75
CA ASP A 197 -17.32 -15.26 32.59
C ASP A 197 -17.79 -15.35 31.13
N ALA A 198 -18.99 -15.89 30.92
CA ALA A 198 -19.56 -16.08 29.59
C ALA A 198 -19.87 -14.76 28.87
N GLY A 199 -20.26 -13.71 29.61
CA GLY A 199 -20.51 -12.39 29.02
C GLY A 199 -19.21 -11.73 28.55
N LEU A 200 -18.13 -11.89 29.32
CA LEU A 200 -16.81 -11.40 28.93
C LEU A 200 -16.28 -12.13 27.69
N HIS A 201 -16.51 -13.44 27.58
CA HIS A 201 -16.19 -14.21 26.38
C HIS A 201 -16.92 -13.66 25.13
N GLU A 202 -18.22 -13.40 25.23
CA GLU A 202 -19.01 -12.80 24.13
C GLU A 202 -18.43 -11.43 23.71
N GLU A 203 -18.09 -10.56 24.68
CA GLU A 203 -17.48 -9.26 24.37
C GLU A 203 -16.13 -9.39 23.64
N PHE A 204 -15.31 -10.39 23.99
CA PHE A 204 -14.07 -10.67 23.27
C PHE A 204 -14.32 -11.23 21.87
N ALA A 205 -15.31 -12.10 21.70
CA ALA A 205 -15.68 -12.67 20.41
C ALA A 205 -16.14 -11.58 19.43
N ASP A 206 -16.92 -10.61 19.90
CA ASP A 206 -17.37 -9.46 19.09
C ASP A 206 -16.20 -8.60 18.60
N VAL A 207 -15.27 -8.26 19.49
CA VAL A 207 -14.09 -7.46 19.13
C VAL A 207 -13.15 -8.23 18.20
N HIS A 208 -13.00 -9.55 18.42
CA HIS A 208 -12.26 -10.42 17.52
C HIS A 208 -12.87 -10.44 16.11
N ALA A 209 -14.20 -10.57 15.99
CA ALA A 209 -14.89 -10.53 14.71
C ALA A 209 -14.67 -9.21 13.97
N ARG A 210 -14.74 -8.08 14.69
CA ARG A 210 -14.45 -6.75 14.13
C ARG A 210 -13.01 -6.63 13.61
N ILE A 211 -12.02 -7.08 14.38
CA ILE A 211 -10.60 -7.03 13.97
C ILE A 211 -10.32 -7.99 12.81
N ALA A 212 -10.95 -9.16 12.76
CA ALA A 212 -10.86 -10.07 11.63
C ALA A 212 -11.47 -9.46 10.36
N ASP A 213 -12.59 -8.73 10.46
CA ASP A 213 -13.15 -7.98 9.33
C ASP A 213 -12.20 -6.88 8.83
N LEU A 214 -11.64 -6.08 9.74
CA LEU A 214 -10.64 -5.06 9.41
C LEU A 214 -9.44 -5.71 8.70
N LEU A 215 -8.90 -6.82 9.22
CA LEU A 215 -7.80 -7.53 8.58
C LEU A 215 -8.14 -7.97 7.14
N ARG A 216 -9.37 -8.43 6.88
CA ARG A 216 -9.83 -8.76 5.51
C ARG A 216 -9.86 -7.52 4.61
N ARG A 217 -10.34 -6.39 5.12
CA ARG A 217 -10.37 -5.11 4.38
C ARG A 217 -8.95 -4.63 4.05
N TYR A 218 -8.01 -4.71 4.99
CA TYR A 218 -6.59 -4.43 4.74
C TYR A 218 -5.96 -5.42 3.74
N HIS A 219 -6.33 -6.69 3.75
CA HIS A 219 -5.88 -7.67 2.75
C HIS A 219 -6.39 -7.34 1.34
N ALA A 220 -7.61 -6.82 1.22
CA ALA A 220 -8.18 -6.42 -0.07
C ALA A 220 -7.40 -5.26 -0.71
N LEU A 221 -6.80 -4.37 0.09
CA LEU A 221 -5.94 -3.29 -0.42
C LEU A 221 -4.72 -3.82 -1.19
N GLY A 222 -4.20 -4.99 -0.81
CA GLY A 222 -3.04 -5.62 -1.46
C GLY A 222 -3.36 -6.50 -2.65
N LYS A 223 -4.63 -6.72 -2.99
CA LYS A 223 -5.07 -7.58 -4.11
C LYS A 223 -5.58 -6.78 -5.32
N ARG A 224 -5.13 -5.54 -5.50
CA ARG A 224 -5.43 -4.75 -6.71
C ARG A 224 -4.83 -5.43 -7.95
N THR A 225 -5.59 -6.32 -8.58
CA THR A 225 -5.35 -6.92 -9.90
C THR A 225 -6.20 -6.22 -10.93
#